data_AF-A0A928QCP4-F1
#
_entry.id   AF-A0A928QCP4-F1
#
_cell.length_a   1.000
_cell.length_b   1.000
_cell.length_c   1.000
_cell.angle_alpha   90.00
_cell.angle_beta   90.00
_cell.angle_gamma   90.00
#
_symmetry.space_group_name_H-M   'P 1'
#
loop_
_entity.id
_entity.type
_entity.pdbx_description
1 polymer ?
#
loop_
_entity_poly.entity_id
_entity_poly.type
_entity_poly.pdbx_seq_one_letter_code
_entity_poly.pdbx_strand_id
1 'polypeptide(L)'
;MKRFLANVWTKRVCSIVSPLYAACVCYLCYFSLFYDIHIKERTSLCLVISAVSLIVLVIMLYTRKQIMTRLSSFVILPAMLPVVLLYFGEWGMILPIIITGIAILLLSGAGEGAKTAIGTIILLMYIFGALGYFLFTSFFVTTTDSTVIKSGVSPSGRYRYRVVNTVDASKGSTAVYIEPNYADKEYPFVKFTLKNMERIVVLERPLVEETDIQWTTLNRNEITESLSKLSENIGVQLSENEKELIGVTGGTKYVLTLLNGEQKQKLGKKESDVSVIFLDELTDAQLAIFKLAKDAGGYYTNEATPEMLQTIGKQTGAKVYLHELTDRQMKYFNVERDSAVYLNNLTEQQLELLGIAESGDVMMFNGKTCFRYYIAELENYYDVESRRISFDLFS
;
A
#
# COMPACT_ATOMS: atom_id res chain seq x y z
N MET A 1 19.14 -2.69 -51.70
CA MET A 1 18.26 -3.19 -50.61
C MET A 1 18.68 -4.57 -50.04
N LYS A 2 18.86 -5.63 -50.86
CA LYS A 2 19.22 -6.98 -50.35
C LYS A 2 20.55 -7.04 -49.57
N ARG A 3 21.62 -6.35 -49.99
CA ARG A 3 22.90 -6.29 -49.25
C ARG A 3 22.78 -5.61 -47.89
N PHE A 4 21.96 -4.57 -47.77
CA PHE A 4 21.75 -3.84 -46.52
C PHE A 4 20.98 -4.68 -45.49
N LEU A 5 19.95 -5.42 -45.93
CA LEU A 5 19.17 -6.33 -45.08
C LEU A 5 19.87 -7.68 -44.83
N ALA A 6 20.88 -8.04 -45.60
CA ALA A 6 21.70 -9.23 -45.31
C ALA A 6 22.77 -8.96 -44.26
N ASN A 7 23.13 -7.69 -44.02
CA ASN A 7 24.18 -7.29 -43.10
C ASN A 7 23.88 -7.72 -41.66
N VAL A 8 24.88 -8.32 -41.01
CA VAL A 8 24.83 -8.79 -39.63
C VAL A 8 24.61 -7.63 -38.66
N TRP A 9 25.22 -6.47 -38.92
CA TRP A 9 25.06 -5.27 -38.09
C TRP A 9 23.63 -4.73 -38.14
N THR A 10 23.01 -4.66 -39.31
CA THR A 10 21.61 -4.27 -39.47
C THR A 10 20.69 -5.20 -38.68
N LYS A 11 20.91 -6.52 -38.72
CA LYS A 11 20.12 -7.49 -37.95
C LYS A 11 20.30 -7.34 -36.44
N ARG A 12 21.50 -6.99 -35.97
CA ARG A 12 21.77 -6.74 -34.54
C ARG A 12 21.05 -5.48 -34.06
N VAL A 13 21.12 -4.38 -34.82
CA VAL A 13 20.42 -3.14 -34.49
C VAL A 13 18.90 -3.35 -34.48
N CYS A 14 18.34 -3.98 -35.52
CA CYS A 14 16.92 -4.31 -35.55
C CYS A 14 16.49 -5.24 -34.41
N SER A 15 17.39 -6.08 -33.89
CA SER A 15 17.05 -7.01 -32.80
C SER A 15 16.81 -6.31 -31.46
N ILE A 16 17.24 -5.05 -31.30
CA ILE A 16 16.98 -4.23 -30.10
C ILE A 16 15.48 -3.92 -29.94
N VAL A 17 14.71 -3.93 -31.04
CA VAL A 17 13.25 -3.78 -30.98
C VAL A 17 12.60 -4.91 -30.19
N SER A 18 13.19 -6.12 -30.20
CA SER A 18 12.65 -7.29 -29.49
C SER A 18 12.66 -7.13 -27.95
N PRO A 19 13.80 -6.82 -27.29
CA PRO A 19 13.81 -6.58 -25.85
C PRO A 19 13.07 -5.31 -25.47
N LEU A 20 13.03 -4.28 -26.33
CA LEU A 20 12.21 -3.09 -26.07
C LEU A 20 10.71 -3.44 -25.99
N TYR A 21 10.21 -4.23 -26.95
CA TYR A 21 8.83 -4.69 -26.92
C TYR A 21 8.54 -5.60 -25.72
N ALA A 22 9.44 -6.53 -25.40
CA ALA A 22 9.30 -7.36 -24.20
C ALA A 22 9.29 -6.51 -22.92
N ALA A 23 10.13 -5.47 -22.82
CA ALA A 23 10.12 -4.54 -21.70
C ALA A 23 8.80 -3.76 -21.61
N CYS A 24 8.22 -3.32 -22.74
CA CYS A 24 6.88 -2.72 -22.74
C CYS A 24 5.80 -3.68 -22.24
N VAL A 25 5.88 -4.97 -22.61
CA VAL A 25 4.96 -6.01 -22.10
C VAL A 25 5.16 -6.25 -20.60
N CYS A 26 6.40 -6.29 -20.12
CA CYS A 26 6.69 -6.37 -18.67
C CYS A 26 6.19 -5.12 -17.92
N TYR A 27 6.27 -3.94 -18.54
CA TYR A 27 5.72 -2.72 -17.97
C TYR A 27 4.18 -2.75 -17.90
N LEU A 28 3.54 -3.30 -18.93
CA LEU A 28 2.10 -3.57 -18.91
C LEU A 28 1.72 -4.59 -17.82
N CYS A 29 2.53 -5.63 -17.62
CA CYS A 29 2.37 -6.57 -16.52
C CYS A 29 2.42 -5.86 -15.16
N TYR A 30 3.43 -5.00 -14.95
CA TYR A 30 3.53 -4.17 -13.74
C TYR A 30 2.27 -3.33 -13.54
N PHE A 31 1.81 -2.64 -14.59
CA PHE A 31 0.57 -1.87 -14.50
C PHE A 31 -0.65 -2.73 -14.18
N SER A 32 -0.76 -3.92 -14.76
CA SER A 32 -1.92 -4.79 -14.49
C SER A 32 -2.02 -5.19 -13.03
N LEU A 33 -0.88 -5.39 -12.37
CA LEU A 33 -0.81 -5.79 -10.95
C LEU A 33 -1.12 -4.64 -10.01
N PHE A 34 -0.55 -3.46 -10.25
CA PHE A 34 -0.61 -2.35 -9.29
C PHE A 34 -1.65 -1.27 -9.62
N TYR A 35 -2.16 -1.22 -10.85
CA TYR A 35 -3.10 -0.21 -11.30
C TYR A 35 -4.35 -0.86 -11.90
N ASP A 36 -5.47 -0.17 -11.82
CA ASP A 36 -6.71 -0.38 -12.56
C ASP A 36 -6.61 0.31 -13.92
N ILE A 37 -6.77 -0.46 -15.01
CA ILE A 37 -6.65 0.03 -16.38
C ILE A 37 -8.04 0.44 -16.89
N HIS A 38 -8.23 1.74 -17.11
CA HIS A 38 -9.44 2.30 -17.72
C HIS A 38 -9.15 2.72 -19.16
N ILE A 39 -9.82 2.07 -20.12
CA ILE A 39 -9.65 2.35 -21.54
C ILE A 39 -10.65 3.45 -21.95
N LYS A 40 -10.14 4.63 -22.33
CA LYS A 40 -10.96 5.76 -22.79
C LYS A 40 -11.56 5.49 -24.17
N GLU A 41 -10.75 4.99 -25.10
CA GLU A 41 -11.14 4.70 -26.48
C GLU A 41 -10.73 3.28 -26.90
N ARG A 42 -11.65 2.32 -26.77
CA ARG A 42 -11.39 0.89 -27.05
C ARG A 42 -10.95 0.63 -28.49
N THR A 43 -11.59 1.26 -29.47
CA THR A 43 -11.31 1.05 -30.89
C THR A 43 -9.92 1.57 -31.27
N SER A 44 -9.61 2.82 -30.90
CA SER A 44 -8.33 3.46 -31.18
C SER A 44 -7.17 2.68 -30.56
N LEU A 45 -7.30 2.27 -29.29
CA LEU A 45 -6.29 1.48 -28.60
C LEU A 45 -6.04 0.14 -29.29
N CYS A 46 -7.10 -0.59 -29.63
CA CYS A 46 -7.00 -1.88 -30.31
C CYS A 46 -6.26 -1.77 -31.66
N LEU A 47 -6.59 -0.75 -32.46
CA LEU A 47 -5.95 -0.51 -33.75
C LEU A 47 -4.46 -0.17 -33.59
N VAL A 48 -4.11 0.73 -32.65
CA VAL A 48 -2.74 1.13 -32.40
C VAL A 48 -1.91 -0.06 -31.90
N ILE A 49 -2.39 -0.79 -30.89
CA ILE A 49 -1.69 -1.96 -30.35
C ILE A 49 -1.53 -3.03 -31.42
N SER A 50 -2.55 -3.29 -32.24
CA SER A 50 -2.47 -4.25 -33.34
C SER A 50 -1.44 -3.85 -34.40
N ALA A 51 -1.43 -2.59 -34.83
CA ALA A 51 -0.47 -2.09 -35.81
C ALA A 51 0.96 -2.17 -35.30
N VAL A 52 1.22 -1.74 -34.06
CA VAL A 52 2.53 -1.82 -33.42
C VAL A 52 2.97 -3.29 -33.27
N SER A 53 2.07 -4.15 -32.79
CA SER A 53 2.36 -5.58 -32.60
C SER A 53 2.72 -6.26 -33.91
N LEU A 54 2.02 -5.96 -35.01
CA LEU A 54 2.30 -6.50 -36.34
C LEU A 54 3.67 -6.03 -36.86
N ILE A 55 3.98 -4.73 -36.74
CA ILE A 55 5.27 -4.17 -37.16
C ILE A 55 6.41 -4.84 -36.39
N VAL A 56 6.26 -4.94 -35.06
CA VAL A 56 7.25 -5.57 -34.19
C VAL A 56 7.40 -7.05 -34.55
N LEU A 57 6.30 -7.78 -34.77
CA LEU A 57 6.34 -9.18 -35.16
C LEU A 57 7.16 -9.38 -36.45
N VAL A 58 6.95 -8.56 -37.48
CA VAL A 58 7.72 -8.62 -38.73
C VAL A 58 9.22 -8.42 -38.46
N ILE A 59 9.58 -7.45 -37.62
CA ILE A 59 10.98 -7.18 -37.24
C ILE A 59 11.57 -8.36 -36.43
N MET A 60 10.80 -8.92 -35.50
CA MET A 60 11.20 -10.08 -34.70
C MET A 60 11.40 -11.32 -35.58
N LEU A 61 10.53 -11.56 -36.57
CA LEU A 61 10.69 -12.66 -37.53
C LEU A 61 11.95 -12.49 -38.39
N TYR A 62 12.24 -11.26 -38.82
CA TYR A 62 13.47 -10.94 -39.54
C TYR A 62 14.73 -11.17 -38.67
N THR A 63 14.65 -10.90 -37.37
CA THR A 63 15.75 -11.03 -36.41
C THR A 63 15.74 -12.33 -35.60
N ARG A 64 14.87 -13.30 -35.95
CA ARG A 64 14.57 -14.53 -35.17
C ARG A 64 15.77 -15.38 -34.73
N LYS A 65 16.90 -15.28 -35.43
CA LYS A 65 18.15 -16.00 -35.11
C LYS A 65 19.06 -15.25 -34.12
N GLN A 66 18.80 -13.98 -33.83
CA GLN A 66 19.56 -13.22 -32.84
C GLN A 66 19.23 -13.70 -31.43
N ILE A 67 20.20 -13.61 -30.51
CA ILE A 67 20.02 -14.07 -29.12
C ILE A 67 18.97 -13.21 -28.41
N MET A 68 19.00 -11.89 -28.61
CA MET A 68 18.05 -10.94 -28.00
C MET A 68 16.60 -11.31 -28.34
N THR A 69 16.29 -11.51 -29.63
CA THR A 69 14.94 -11.89 -30.08
C THR A 69 14.49 -13.24 -29.53
N ARG A 70 15.41 -14.21 -29.41
CA ARG A 70 15.11 -15.52 -28.81
C ARG A 70 14.75 -15.38 -27.32
N LEU A 71 15.53 -14.61 -26.57
CA LEU A 71 15.24 -14.38 -25.15
C LEU A 71 13.91 -13.63 -24.96
N SER A 72 13.68 -12.56 -25.74
CA SER A 72 12.41 -11.81 -25.71
C SER A 72 11.20 -12.71 -26.01
N SER A 73 11.33 -13.66 -26.93
CA SER A 73 10.25 -14.59 -27.26
C SER A 73 9.81 -15.49 -26.09
N PHE A 74 10.72 -15.77 -25.15
CA PHE A 74 10.40 -16.55 -23.95
C PHE A 74 9.77 -15.71 -22.83
N VAL A 75 9.97 -14.39 -22.82
CA VAL A 75 9.53 -13.49 -21.75
C VAL A 75 8.13 -12.93 -21.99
N ILE A 76 7.76 -12.66 -23.25
CA ILE A 76 6.50 -11.97 -23.61
C ILE A 76 5.27 -12.71 -23.07
N LEU A 77 5.16 -14.02 -23.28
CA LEU A 77 3.98 -14.78 -22.88
C LEU A 77 3.85 -14.95 -21.36
N PRO A 78 4.91 -15.26 -20.60
CA PRO A 78 4.84 -15.21 -19.15
C PRO A 78 4.44 -13.84 -18.59
N ALA A 79 5.01 -12.76 -19.12
CA ALA A 79 4.68 -11.41 -18.67
C ALA A 79 3.22 -11.03 -18.96
N MET A 80 2.60 -11.60 -20.00
CA MET A 80 1.18 -11.35 -20.29
C MET A 80 0.20 -12.10 -19.37
N LEU A 81 0.66 -13.08 -18.58
CA LEU A 81 -0.25 -13.88 -17.75
C LEU A 81 -1.07 -13.04 -16.76
N PRO A 82 -0.47 -12.16 -15.92
CA PRO A 82 -1.26 -11.31 -15.02
C PRO A 82 -2.21 -10.37 -15.77
N VAL A 83 -1.80 -9.86 -16.94
CA VAL A 83 -2.65 -9.00 -17.78
C VAL A 83 -3.89 -9.75 -18.24
N VAL A 84 -3.72 -10.99 -18.71
CA VAL A 84 -4.81 -11.85 -19.20
C VAL A 84 -5.80 -12.19 -18.09
N LEU A 85 -5.30 -12.49 -16.89
CA LEU A 85 -6.14 -12.87 -15.75
C LEU A 85 -6.91 -11.69 -15.17
N LEU A 86 -6.22 -10.56 -14.93
CA LEU A 86 -6.80 -9.41 -14.25
C LEU A 86 -7.67 -8.53 -15.15
N TYR A 87 -7.42 -8.54 -16.47
CA TYR A 87 -8.16 -7.74 -17.46
C TYR A 87 -8.91 -8.61 -18.46
N PHE A 88 -9.34 -9.79 -18.01
CA PHE A 88 -10.14 -10.69 -18.82
C PHE A 88 -11.40 -9.98 -19.36
N GLY A 89 -11.57 -9.98 -20.68
CA GLY A 89 -12.65 -9.25 -21.36
C GLY A 89 -12.17 -8.05 -22.18
N GLU A 90 -11.01 -7.45 -21.85
CA GLU A 90 -10.42 -6.36 -22.64
C GLU A 90 -9.55 -6.91 -23.78
N TRP A 91 -10.17 -7.73 -24.64
CA TRP A 91 -9.54 -8.52 -25.70
C TRP A 91 -8.76 -7.68 -26.72
N GLY A 92 -9.18 -6.44 -26.97
CA GLY A 92 -8.52 -5.55 -27.93
C GLY A 92 -7.08 -5.21 -27.58
N MET A 93 -6.74 -5.20 -26.28
CA MET A 93 -5.37 -5.01 -25.81
C MET A 93 -4.61 -6.34 -25.73
N ILE A 94 -5.28 -7.40 -25.29
CA ILE A 94 -4.66 -8.70 -25.00
C ILE A 94 -4.28 -9.46 -26.27
N LEU A 95 -5.22 -9.61 -27.22
CA LEU A 95 -5.07 -10.52 -28.36
C LEU A 95 -3.86 -10.21 -29.24
N PRO A 96 -3.59 -8.95 -29.66
CA PRO A 96 -2.48 -8.69 -30.57
C PRO A 96 -1.11 -9.03 -29.95
N ILE A 97 -0.96 -8.80 -28.63
CA ILE A 97 0.28 -9.08 -27.91
C ILE A 97 0.48 -10.59 -27.73
N ILE A 98 -0.57 -11.32 -27.34
CA ILE A 98 -0.53 -12.78 -27.19
C ILE A 98 -0.23 -13.47 -28.53
N ILE A 99 -0.93 -13.07 -29.61
CA ILE A 99 -0.69 -13.63 -30.96
C ILE A 99 0.76 -13.40 -31.37
N THR A 100 1.29 -12.19 -31.13
CA THR A 100 2.70 -11.86 -31.38
C THR A 100 3.63 -12.75 -30.58
N GLY A 101 3.37 -12.94 -29.28
CA GLY A 101 4.14 -13.81 -28.39
C GLY A 101 4.15 -15.28 -28.83
N ILE A 102 2.99 -15.83 -29.19
CA ILE A 102 2.87 -17.22 -29.69
C ILE A 102 3.62 -17.37 -31.02
N ALA A 103 3.37 -16.46 -31.96
CA ALA A 103 3.99 -16.51 -33.29
C ALA A 103 5.52 -16.45 -33.18
N ILE A 104 6.06 -15.52 -32.38
CA ILE A 104 7.50 -15.39 -32.25
C ILE A 104 8.11 -16.54 -31.45
N LEU A 105 7.44 -17.09 -30.42
CA LEU A 105 7.93 -18.26 -29.68
C LEU A 105 8.13 -19.44 -30.63
N LEU A 106 7.09 -19.78 -31.42
CA LEU A 106 7.09 -20.92 -32.34
C LEU A 106 8.08 -20.74 -33.50
N LEU A 107 8.12 -19.53 -34.08
CA LEU A 107 8.94 -19.21 -35.26
C LEU A 107 10.34 -18.70 -34.90
N SER A 108 10.67 -18.60 -33.61
CA SER A 108 12.02 -18.20 -33.16
C SER A 108 13.08 -19.19 -33.63
N GLY A 109 14.31 -18.71 -33.78
CA GLY A 109 15.47 -19.54 -34.10
C GLY A 109 16.00 -20.34 -32.91
N ALA A 110 15.21 -20.51 -31.84
CA ALA A 110 15.56 -21.37 -30.72
C ALA A 110 15.43 -22.85 -31.09
N GLY A 111 16.16 -23.72 -30.39
CA GLY A 111 16.09 -25.16 -30.63
C GLY A 111 14.68 -25.71 -30.38
N GLU A 112 14.24 -26.67 -31.19
CA GLU A 112 12.88 -27.24 -31.11
C GLU A 112 12.57 -27.80 -29.71
N GLY A 113 13.53 -28.50 -29.09
CA GLY A 113 13.37 -29.00 -27.72
C GLY A 113 13.10 -27.89 -26.69
N ALA A 114 13.79 -26.75 -26.80
CA ALA A 114 13.59 -25.62 -25.88
C ALA A 114 12.23 -24.94 -26.10
N LYS A 115 11.81 -24.74 -27.35
CA LYS A 115 10.49 -24.17 -27.69
C LYS A 115 9.36 -25.04 -27.15
N THR A 116 9.46 -26.35 -27.33
CA THR A 116 8.47 -27.31 -26.81
C THR A 116 8.44 -27.28 -25.28
N ALA A 117 9.60 -27.36 -24.61
CA ALA A 117 9.65 -27.34 -23.15
C ALA A 117 9.07 -26.04 -22.55
N ILE A 118 9.53 -24.88 -23.03
CA ILE A 118 9.07 -23.58 -22.57
C ILE A 118 7.58 -23.36 -22.92
N GLY A 119 7.16 -23.76 -24.12
CA GLY A 119 5.76 -23.70 -24.53
C GLY A 119 4.84 -24.49 -23.61
N THR A 120 5.22 -25.72 -23.23
CA THR A 120 4.46 -26.53 -22.27
C THR A 120 4.42 -25.89 -20.89
N ILE A 121 5.53 -25.34 -20.39
CA ILE A 121 5.58 -24.64 -19.10
C ILE A 121 4.63 -23.42 -19.11
N ILE A 122 4.69 -22.60 -20.16
CA ILE A 122 3.81 -21.44 -20.32
C ILE A 122 2.35 -21.88 -20.36
N LEU A 123 2.03 -22.90 -21.15
CA LEU A 123 0.67 -23.42 -21.24
C LEU A 123 0.15 -23.88 -19.87
N LEU A 124 0.93 -24.66 -19.13
CA LEU A 124 0.58 -25.11 -17.78
C LEU A 124 0.39 -23.92 -16.83
N MET A 125 1.27 -22.93 -16.89
CA MET A 125 1.16 -21.71 -16.09
C MET A 125 -0.15 -20.95 -16.36
N TYR A 126 -0.58 -20.86 -17.62
CA TYR A 126 -1.88 -20.26 -17.98
C TYR A 126 -3.05 -21.08 -17.47
N ILE A 127 -3.01 -22.41 -17.57
CA ILE A 127 -4.07 -23.29 -17.08
C ILE A 127 -4.19 -23.18 -15.56
N PHE A 128 -3.09 -23.34 -14.81
CA PHE A 128 -3.09 -23.25 -13.35
C PHE A 128 -3.36 -21.83 -12.86
N GLY A 129 -2.84 -20.81 -13.54
CA GLY A 129 -3.09 -19.41 -13.24
C GLY A 129 -4.56 -19.04 -13.42
N ALA A 130 -5.19 -19.46 -14.51
CA ALA A 130 -6.62 -19.27 -14.74
C ALA A 130 -7.45 -20.00 -13.68
N LEU A 131 -7.16 -21.29 -13.43
CA LEU A 131 -7.86 -22.06 -12.41
C LEU A 131 -7.74 -21.40 -11.03
N GLY A 132 -6.54 -21.03 -10.61
CA GLY A 132 -6.29 -20.38 -9.32
C GLY A 132 -6.99 -19.04 -9.21
N TYR A 133 -6.95 -18.22 -10.26
CA TYR A 133 -7.66 -16.94 -10.32
C TYR A 133 -9.17 -17.12 -10.20
N PHE A 134 -9.76 -18.03 -10.99
CA PHE A 134 -11.21 -18.29 -10.93
C PHE A 134 -11.63 -18.79 -9.55
N LEU A 135 -10.94 -19.78 -8.98
CA LEU A 135 -11.24 -20.27 -7.63
C LEU A 135 -11.14 -19.12 -6.60
N PHE A 136 -10.09 -18.30 -6.69
CA PHE A 136 -9.93 -17.17 -5.78
C PHE A 136 -11.09 -16.17 -5.91
N THR A 137 -11.40 -15.73 -7.13
CA THR A 137 -12.48 -14.77 -7.36
C THR A 137 -13.86 -15.32 -7.00
N SER A 138 -14.13 -16.61 -7.24
CA SER A 138 -15.42 -17.21 -6.94
C SER A 138 -15.65 -17.46 -5.45
N PHE A 139 -14.59 -17.76 -4.68
CA PHE A 139 -14.73 -18.07 -3.25
C PHE A 139 -14.49 -16.86 -2.33
N PHE A 140 -13.62 -15.93 -2.71
CA PHE A 140 -13.16 -14.87 -1.81
C PHE A 140 -13.65 -13.47 -2.19
N VAL A 141 -14.13 -13.25 -3.42
CA VAL A 141 -14.67 -11.94 -3.83
C VAL A 141 -16.19 -11.96 -3.70
N THR A 142 -16.70 -11.29 -2.66
CA THR A 142 -18.14 -11.08 -2.49
C THR A 142 -18.62 -9.95 -3.40
N THR A 143 -19.58 -10.23 -4.27
CA THR A 143 -20.26 -9.19 -5.05
C THR A 143 -21.14 -8.39 -4.10
N THR A 144 -20.76 -7.13 -3.85
CA THR A 144 -21.56 -6.21 -3.04
C THR A 144 -22.21 -5.20 -3.97
N ASP A 145 -23.55 -5.14 -3.97
CA ASP A 145 -24.30 -4.15 -4.73
C ASP A 145 -24.07 -2.77 -4.09
N SER A 146 -23.09 -2.08 -4.66
CA SER A 146 -22.63 -0.77 -4.20
C SER A 146 -22.84 0.25 -5.30
N THR A 147 -23.45 1.38 -4.96
CA THR A 147 -23.75 2.47 -5.89
C THR A 147 -23.03 3.73 -5.46
N VAL A 148 -22.31 4.36 -6.39
CA VAL A 148 -21.67 5.65 -6.14
C VAL A 148 -22.72 6.74 -6.29
N ILE A 149 -23.06 7.44 -5.20
CA ILE A 149 -24.06 8.52 -5.21
C ILE A 149 -23.44 9.84 -5.59
N LYS A 150 -22.24 10.12 -5.05
CA LYS A 150 -21.56 11.41 -5.20
C LYS A 150 -20.07 11.16 -5.30
N SER A 151 -19.41 11.90 -6.17
CA SER A 151 -17.95 11.92 -6.26
C SER A 151 -17.48 13.34 -6.59
N GLY A 152 -16.23 13.62 -6.29
CA GLY A 152 -15.65 14.92 -6.54
C GLY A 152 -14.17 14.96 -6.21
N VAL A 153 -13.58 16.13 -6.40
CA VAL A 153 -12.16 16.39 -6.14
C VAL A 153 -12.07 17.51 -5.10
N SER A 154 -11.10 17.38 -4.21
CA SER A 154 -10.74 18.42 -3.23
C SER A 154 -10.36 19.75 -3.92
N PRO A 155 -10.48 20.90 -3.22
CA PRO A 155 -10.11 22.21 -3.75
C PRO A 155 -8.69 22.29 -4.29
N SER A 156 -7.72 21.67 -3.61
CA SER A 156 -6.33 21.64 -4.06
C SER A 156 -6.10 20.74 -5.29
N GLY A 157 -7.06 19.88 -5.63
CA GLY A 157 -6.90 18.85 -6.65
C GLY A 157 -6.13 17.60 -6.20
N ARG A 158 -5.60 17.56 -4.96
CA ARG A 158 -4.73 16.46 -4.48
C ARG A 158 -5.48 15.21 -4.08
N TYR A 159 -6.69 15.33 -3.56
CA TYR A 159 -7.53 14.20 -3.15
C TYR A 159 -8.82 14.15 -3.97
N ARG A 160 -9.34 12.94 -4.19
CA ARG A 160 -10.69 12.72 -4.71
C ARG A 160 -11.48 11.87 -3.75
N TYR A 161 -12.79 12.04 -3.75
CA TYR A 161 -13.68 11.32 -2.86
C TYR A 161 -14.82 10.64 -3.61
N ARG A 162 -15.32 9.54 -3.01
CA ARG A 162 -16.46 8.75 -3.50
C ARG A 162 -17.38 8.47 -2.31
N VAL A 163 -18.66 8.80 -2.45
CA VAL A 163 -19.70 8.41 -1.50
C VAL A 163 -20.43 7.22 -2.10
N VAL A 164 -20.41 6.10 -1.38
CA VAL A 164 -20.92 4.83 -1.85
C VAL A 164 -21.99 4.33 -0.89
N ASN A 165 -23.16 4.02 -1.43
CA ASN A 165 -24.19 3.29 -0.70
C ASN A 165 -24.10 1.81 -1.04
N THR A 166 -24.07 1.00 0.00
CA THR A 166 -24.10 -0.45 -0.10
C THR A 166 -25.44 -0.94 0.41
N VAL A 167 -26.16 -1.71 -0.40
CA VAL A 167 -27.40 -2.36 0.01
C VAL A 167 -27.06 -3.74 0.58
N ASP A 168 -27.42 -3.96 1.84
CA ASP A 168 -27.26 -5.25 2.50
C ASP A 168 -28.54 -5.64 3.27
N ALA A 169 -28.57 -6.87 3.80
CA ALA A 169 -29.71 -7.37 4.59
C ALA A 169 -29.93 -6.60 5.92
N SER A 170 -29.01 -5.70 6.29
CA SER A 170 -29.01 -4.93 7.55
C SER A 170 -29.35 -3.46 7.34
N LYS A 171 -30.26 -3.16 6.39
CA LYS A 171 -30.71 -1.80 6.00
C LYS A 171 -29.62 -0.95 5.32
N GLY A 172 -28.54 -1.57 4.85
CA GLY A 172 -27.47 -0.95 4.08
C GLY A 172 -26.55 -0.03 4.87
N SER A 173 -25.56 0.54 4.18
CA SER A 173 -24.57 1.45 4.75
C SER A 173 -24.15 2.54 3.76
N THR A 174 -23.77 3.70 4.29
CA THR A 174 -23.16 4.79 3.52
C THR A 174 -21.70 4.92 3.94
N ALA A 175 -20.80 4.81 2.96
CA ALA A 175 -19.36 4.93 3.18
C ALA A 175 -18.77 6.04 2.33
N VAL A 176 -17.86 6.81 2.91
CA VAL A 176 -17.10 7.84 2.19
C VAL A 176 -15.66 7.40 2.07
N TYR A 177 -15.20 7.28 0.83
CA TYR A 177 -13.84 6.89 0.46
C TYR A 177 -13.07 8.12 -0.01
N ILE A 178 -11.81 8.23 0.42
CA ILE A 178 -10.85 9.24 -0.07
C ILE A 178 -9.59 8.53 -0.55
N GLU A 179 -9.08 8.98 -1.68
CA GLU A 179 -7.86 8.49 -2.32
C GLU A 179 -7.07 9.65 -2.98
N PRO A 180 -5.76 9.50 -3.21
CA PRO A 180 -4.94 10.52 -3.85
C PRO A 180 -5.31 10.63 -5.33
N ASN A 181 -5.57 11.85 -5.78
CA ASN A 181 -5.90 12.14 -7.17
C ASN A 181 -4.67 12.26 -8.07
N TYR A 182 -3.50 12.52 -7.48
CA TYR A 182 -2.23 12.69 -8.21
C TYR A 182 -1.49 11.37 -8.51
N ALA A 183 -1.93 10.25 -7.95
CA ALA A 183 -1.24 8.96 -8.07
C ALA A 183 -1.52 8.24 -9.40
N ASP A 184 -2.55 8.67 -10.13
CA ASP A 184 -2.94 8.07 -11.40
C ASP A 184 -1.96 8.45 -12.52
N LYS A 185 -1.83 7.58 -13.53
CA LYS A 185 -1.09 7.87 -14.75
C LYS A 185 -2.03 7.96 -15.95
N GLU A 186 -2.04 9.12 -16.59
CA GLU A 186 -2.88 9.38 -17.75
C GLU A 186 -2.08 9.31 -19.05
N TYR A 187 -2.57 8.51 -19.99
CA TYR A 187 -2.09 8.44 -21.37
C TYR A 187 -3.26 8.74 -22.33
N PRO A 188 -3.00 9.00 -23.63
CA PRO A 188 -4.04 9.42 -24.58
C PRO A 188 -5.25 8.48 -24.65
N PHE A 189 -5.01 7.17 -24.63
CA PHE A 189 -6.07 6.16 -24.81
C PHE A 189 -6.43 5.39 -23.54
N VAL A 190 -5.63 5.51 -22.48
CA VAL A 190 -5.71 4.69 -21.27
C VAL A 190 -5.38 5.53 -20.05
N LYS A 191 -6.17 5.36 -18.98
CA LYS A 191 -5.88 5.88 -17.65
C LYS A 191 -5.57 4.71 -16.72
N PHE A 192 -4.47 4.81 -15.97
CA PHE A 192 -4.07 3.84 -14.96
C PHE A 192 -4.34 4.45 -13.58
N THR A 193 -5.28 3.90 -12.85
CA THR A 193 -5.64 4.31 -11.49
C THR A 193 -4.92 3.44 -10.48
N LEU A 194 -4.24 3.98 -9.47
CA LEU A 194 -3.47 3.14 -8.54
C LEU A 194 -4.38 2.33 -7.61
N LYS A 195 -4.17 1.00 -7.55
CA LYS A 195 -4.99 0.08 -6.72
C LYS A 195 -4.74 0.26 -5.23
N ASN A 196 -5.73 -0.10 -4.41
CA ASN A 196 -5.61 -0.19 -2.95
C ASN A 196 -5.11 1.12 -2.31
N MET A 197 -5.61 2.25 -2.80
CA MET A 197 -5.36 3.57 -2.23
C MET A 197 -6.59 4.15 -1.53
N GLU A 198 -7.72 3.44 -1.56
CA GLU A 198 -8.96 3.93 -0.96
C GLU A 198 -8.91 3.84 0.57
N ARG A 199 -9.26 4.93 1.24
CA ARG A 199 -9.43 4.98 2.70
C ARG A 199 -10.86 5.33 3.04
N ILE A 200 -11.47 4.55 3.92
CA ILE A 200 -12.81 4.82 4.46
C ILE A 200 -12.66 5.83 5.59
N VAL A 201 -13.21 7.03 5.40
CA VAL A 201 -13.19 8.11 6.40
C VAL A 201 -14.52 8.23 7.16
N VAL A 202 -15.60 7.71 6.58
CA VAL A 202 -16.91 7.61 7.21
C VAL A 202 -17.52 6.28 6.84
N LEU A 203 -18.11 5.61 7.82
CA LEU A 203 -18.96 4.44 7.62
C LEU A 203 -20.16 4.58 8.56
N GLU A 204 -21.31 4.93 8.00
CA GLU A 204 -22.57 5.05 8.75
C GLU A 204 -23.55 3.93 8.39
N ARG A 205 -24.29 3.49 9.40
CA ARG A 205 -25.36 2.49 9.32
C ARG A 205 -26.57 3.01 10.11
N PRO A 206 -27.80 2.99 9.55
CA PRO A 206 -28.21 2.49 8.23
C PRO A 206 -27.83 3.46 7.09
N LEU A 207 -28.39 3.27 5.89
CA LEU A 207 -28.22 4.20 4.75
C LEU A 207 -28.60 5.64 5.12
N VAL A 208 -27.75 6.58 4.70
CA VAL A 208 -27.99 8.01 4.81
C VAL A 208 -28.58 8.51 3.49
N GLU A 209 -29.77 9.11 3.54
CA GLU A 209 -30.49 9.58 2.34
C GLU A 209 -29.92 10.89 1.79
N GLU A 210 -29.57 11.85 2.67
CA GLU A 210 -28.97 13.12 2.29
C GLU A 210 -27.51 13.21 2.72
N THR A 211 -26.62 13.45 1.75
CA THR A 211 -25.18 13.54 1.97
C THR A 211 -24.66 14.94 1.62
N ASP A 212 -24.30 15.70 2.66
CA ASP A 212 -23.61 16.97 2.49
C ASP A 212 -22.10 16.76 2.65
N ILE A 213 -21.36 17.18 1.62
CA ILE A 213 -19.89 17.11 1.57
C ILE A 213 -19.40 18.53 1.34
N GLN A 214 -18.61 19.01 2.29
CA GLN A 214 -17.99 20.32 2.23
C GLN A 214 -16.49 20.17 2.37
N TRP A 215 -15.77 20.91 1.53
CA TRP A 215 -14.33 21.02 1.61
C TRP A 215 -13.96 22.42 2.08
N THR A 216 -13.00 22.48 2.98
CA THR A 216 -12.40 23.72 3.48
C THR A 216 -10.89 23.58 3.44
N THR A 217 -10.19 24.70 3.31
CA THR A 217 -8.74 24.76 3.43
C THR A 217 -8.41 25.33 4.80
N LEU A 218 -7.70 24.57 5.62
CA LEU A 218 -7.30 24.98 6.97
C LEU A 218 -5.79 24.90 7.12
N ASN A 219 -5.25 25.74 8.00
CA ASN A 219 -3.82 25.76 8.34
C ASN A 219 -3.49 24.66 9.35
N ARG A 220 -2.23 24.20 9.37
CA ARG A 220 -1.73 23.20 10.35
C ARG A 220 -2.04 23.58 11.80
N ASN A 221 -1.90 24.86 12.14
CA ASN A 221 -2.20 25.37 13.50
C ASN A 221 -3.67 25.21 13.87
N GLU A 222 -4.59 25.61 12.98
CA GLU A 222 -6.03 25.50 13.22
C GLU A 222 -6.44 24.03 13.38
N ILE A 223 -5.86 23.15 12.55
CA ILE A 223 -6.08 21.71 12.64
C ILE A 223 -5.54 21.17 13.96
N THR A 224 -4.31 21.52 14.33
CA THR A 224 -3.67 21.09 15.59
C THR A 224 -4.47 21.55 16.79
N GLU A 225 -4.90 22.81 16.83
CA GLU A 225 -5.75 23.32 17.91
C GLU A 225 -7.10 22.58 17.99
N SER A 226 -7.71 22.28 16.84
CA SER A 226 -8.95 21.49 16.79
C SER A 226 -8.75 20.06 17.32
N LEU A 227 -7.59 19.46 17.07
CA LEU A 227 -7.22 18.12 17.48
C LEU A 227 -6.88 18.07 18.98
N SER A 228 -6.12 19.04 19.48
CA SER A 228 -5.78 19.15 20.91
C SER A 228 -7.02 19.34 21.77
N LYS A 229 -8.06 20.03 21.27
CA LYS A 229 -9.37 20.12 21.96
C LYS A 229 -10.11 18.78 22.05
N LEU A 230 -9.84 17.84 21.14
CA LEU A 230 -10.44 16.51 21.14
C LEU A 230 -9.64 15.52 22.00
N SER A 231 -8.31 15.54 21.87
CA SER A 231 -7.40 14.70 22.65
C SER A 231 -5.98 15.27 22.64
N GLU A 232 -5.35 15.33 23.81
CA GLU A 232 -3.93 15.68 23.94
C GLU A 232 -3.00 14.50 23.59
N ASN A 233 -3.53 13.28 23.54
CA ASN A 233 -2.76 12.04 23.36
C ASN A 233 -2.84 11.49 21.93
N ILE A 234 -2.81 12.36 20.93
CA ILE A 234 -2.77 11.94 19.51
C ILE A 234 -1.32 11.60 19.15
N GLY A 235 -1.00 10.30 19.23
CA GLY A 235 0.31 9.77 18.86
C GLY A 235 0.39 9.46 17.37
N VAL A 236 1.46 9.91 16.71
CA VAL A 236 1.78 9.64 15.31
C VAL A 236 2.99 8.71 15.26
N GLN A 237 2.95 7.73 14.37
CA GLN A 237 4.09 6.84 14.12
C GLN A 237 5.01 7.46 13.07
N LEU A 238 6.20 7.87 13.50
CA LEU A 238 7.26 8.37 12.62
C LEU A 238 8.36 7.32 12.47
N SER A 239 8.99 7.26 11.30
CA SER A 239 10.20 6.47 11.07
C SER A 239 11.40 7.01 11.87
N GLU A 240 12.43 6.19 12.06
CA GLU A 240 13.62 6.62 12.81
C GLU A 240 14.33 7.80 12.13
N ASN A 241 14.38 7.82 10.79
CA ASN A 241 14.94 8.94 10.03
C ASN A 241 14.15 10.24 10.27
N GLU A 242 12.81 10.16 10.30
CA GLU A 242 11.95 11.32 10.58
C GLU A 242 12.15 11.83 12.00
N LYS A 243 12.27 10.93 12.99
CA LYS A 243 12.56 11.28 14.39
C LYS A 243 13.92 11.97 14.54
N GLU A 244 14.95 11.47 13.87
CA GLU A 244 16.27 12.09 13.83
C GLU A 244 16.21 13.49 13.19
N LEU A 245 15.47 13.64 12.09
CA LEU A 245 15.30 14.91 11.37
C LEU A 245 14.72 16.01 12.26
N ILE A 246 13.72 15.67 13.09
CA ILE A 246 13.06 16.62 14.00
C ILE A 246 13.77 16.75 15.35
N GLY A 247 14.92 16.09 15.54
CA GLY A 247 15.70 16.13 16.77
C GLY A 247 15.04 15.41 17.95
N VAL A 248 14.07 14.51 17.69
CA VAL A 248 13.43 13.67 18.71
C VAL A 248 14.26 12.39 18.87
N THR A 249 15.39 12.51 19.57
CA THR A 249 16.11 11.34 20.10
C THR A 249 15.33 10.82 21.32
N GLY A 250 14.47 9.83 21.08
CA GLY A 250 13.44 9.39 22.02
C GLY A 250 14.00 8.82 23.33
N GLY A 251 13.52 9.35 24.45
CA GLY A 251 13.36 8.55 25.65
C GLY A 251 12.19 7.58 25.44
N THR A 252 12.43 6.28 25.54
CA THR A 252 11.39 5.25 25.41
C THR A 252 10.32 5.46 26.48
N LYS A 253 9.12 5.88 26.09
CA LYS A 253 7.96 5.88 26.97
C LYS A 253 7.36 4.49 27.04
N TYR A 254 6.69 4.19 28.14
CA TYR A 254 6.00 2.93 28.36
C TYR A 254 4.52 3.20 28.64
N VAL A 255 3.66 2.39 28.04
CA VAL A 255 2.19 2.48 28.19
C VAL A 255 1.61 1.16 28.67
N LEU A 256 0.52 1.24 29.41
CA LEU A 256 -0.24 0.06 29.81
C LEU A 256 -1.10 -0.45 28.65
N THR A 257 -1.13 -1.77 28.48
CA THR A 257 -1.89 -2.49 27.44
C THR A 257 -2.65 -3.67 28.04
N LEU A 258 -3.68 -4.17 27.34
CA LEU A 258 -4.44 -5.38 27.71
C LEU A 258 -5.05 -5.32 29.13
N LEU A 259 -5.49 -4.15 29.57
CA LEU A 259 -6.08 -3.96 30.90
C LEU A 259 -7.47 -4.58 31.02
N ASN A 260 -7.70 -5.38 32.06
CA ASN A 260 -9.02 -5.91 32.40
C ASN A 260 -9.85 -4.89 33.22
N GLY A 261 -11.15 -5.15 33.36
CA GLY A 261 -12.07 -4.24 34.08
C GLY A 261 -11.66 -3.95 35.53
N GLU A 262 -11.14 -4.96 36.24
CA GLU A 262 -10.67 -4.82 37.62
C GLU A 262 -9.41 -3.93 37.72
N GLN A 263 -8.45 -4.10 36.81
CA GLN A 263 -7.25 -3.26 36.72
C GLN A 263 -7.63 -1.81 36.41
N LYS A 264 -8.55 -1.58 35.48
CA LYS A 264 -9.06 -0.23 35.18
C LYS A 264 -9.72 0.42 36.39
N GLN A 265 -10.55 -0.32 37.14
CA GLN A 265 -11.17 0.17 38.36
C GLN A 265 -10.13 0.54 39.43
N LYS A 266 -9.10 -0.29 39.63
CA LYS A 266 -7.99 0.01 40.55
C LYS A 266 -7.16 1.23 40.12
N LEU A 267 -7.16 1.56 38.84
CA LEU A 267 -6.58 2.79 38.29
C LEU A 267 -7.54 4.00 38.36
N GLY A 268 -8.75 3.85 38.91
CA GLY A 268 -9.76 4.90 38.95
C GLY A 268 -10.39 5.22 37.61
N LYS A 269 -10.25 4.33 36.61
CA LYS A 269 -10.76 4.48 35.26
C LYS A 269 -12.07 3.69 35.08
N LYS A 270 -12.95 4.20 34.23
CA LYS A 270 -14.17 3.49 33.84
C LYS A 270 -13.83 2.34 32.89
N GLU A 271 -14.63 1.28 32.86
CA GLU A 271 -14.38 0.17 31.92
C GLU A 271 -14.42 0.61 30.45
N SER A 272 -15.29 1.58 30.15
CA SER A 272 -15.45 2.21 28.83
C SER A 272 -14.33 3.21 28.47
N ASP A 273 -13.40 3.49 29.39
CA ASP A 273 -12.27 4.36 29.11
C ASP A 273 -11.23 3.62 28.25
N VAL A 274 -10.91 4.21 27.10
CA VAL A 274 -9.94 3.70 26.11
C VAL A 274 -8.73 4.62 25.95
N SER A 275 -8.56 5.59 26.86
CA SER A 275 -7.38 6.45 26.88
C SER A 275 -6.10 5.65 27.11
N VAL A 276 -5.03 6.06 26.42
CA VAL A 276 -3.67 5.56 26.65
C VAL A 276 -3.23 5.98 28.05
N ILE A 277 -2.70 5.04 28.83
CA ILE A 277 -2.21 5.29 30.20
C ILE A 277 -0.69 5.11 30.20
N PHE A 278 0.03 6.19 30.43
CA PHE A 278 1.49 6.14 30.52
C PHE A 278 1.92 5.70 31.90
N LEU A 279 3.03 4.96 31.97
CA LEU A 279 3.62 4.60 33.25
C LEU A 279 4.08 5.83 34.06
N ASP A 280 4.39 6.95 33.39
CA ASP A 280 4.77 8.21 34.03
C ASP A 280 3.63 8.89 34.81
N GLU A 281 2.38 8.57 34.48
CA GLU A 281 1.18 9.11 35.14
C GLU A 281 0.77 8.29 36.37
N LEU A 282 1.39 7.12 36.57
CA LEU A 282 1.02 6.19 37.62
C LEU A 282 1.78 6.49 38.91
N THR A 283 1.06 6.38 40.03
CA THR A 283 1.68 6.37 41.36
C THR A 283 2.40 5.05 41.63
N ASP A 284 3.33 5.03 42.59
CA ASP A 284 4.04 3.81 42.99
C ASP A 284 3.08 2.66 43.38
N ALA A 285 1.98 2.99 44.03
CA ALA A 285 0.94 2.03 44.39
C ALA A 285 0.23 1.44 43.16
N GLN A 286 0.03 2.24 42.11
CA GLN A 286 -0.58 1.78 40.86
C GLN A 286 0.40 0.98 40.01
N LEU A 287 1.69 1.36 39.97
CA LEU A 287 2.75 0.58 39.31
C LEU A 287 2.88 -0.83 39.94
N ALA A 288 2.73 -0.93 41.26
CA ALA A 288 2.80 -2.20 41.98
C ALA A 288 1.69 -3.20 41.56
N ILE A 289 0.53 -2.74 41.08
CA ILE A 289 -0.54 -3.60 40.54
C ILE A 289 -0.01 -4.44 39.37
N PHE A 290 0.93 -3.88 38.60
CA PHE A 290 1.56 -4.49 37.45
C PHE A 290 2.92 -5.11 37.78
N LYS A 291 3.27 -5.22 39.08
CA LYS A 291 4.57 -5.72 39.56
C LYS A 291 5.74 -4.86 39.10
N LEU A 292 5.51 -3.55 38.98
CA LEU A 292 6.48 -2.57 38.53
C LEU A 292 6.78 -1.56 39.64
N ALA A 293 7.98 -0.99 39.58
CA ALA A 293 8.41 0.15 40.37
C ALA A 293 9.31 1.05 39.52
N LYS A 294 9.54 2.29 39.98
CA LYS A 294 10.36 3.29 39.27
C LYS A 294 11.49 3.78 40.18
N ASP A 295 12.68 3.95 39.63
CA ASP A 295 13.77 4.67 40.27
C ASP A 295 14.59 5.48 39.26
N ALA A 296 15.78 5.95 39.66
CA ALA A 296 16.68 6.74 38.81
C ALA A 296 17.13 6.00 37.53
N GLY A 297 17.10 4.66 37.53
CA GLY A 297 17.42 3.83 36.35
C GLY A 297 16.23 3.56 35.43
N GLY A 298 15.03 4.02 35.79
CA GLY A 298 13.78 3.83 35.04
C GLY A 298 12.83 2.82 35.69
N TYR A 299 11.95 2.24 34.86
CA TYR A 299 10.97 1.25 35.32
C TYR A 299 11.58 -0.14 35.42
N TYR A 300 11.27 -0.85 36.50
CA TYR A 300 11.81 -2.17 36.78
C TYR A 300 10.80 -3.09 37.48
N THR A 301 11.11 -4.38 37.49
CA THR A 301 10.40 -5.42 38.25
C THR A 301 11.38 -6.27 39.06
N ASN A 302 10.92 -6.74 40.22
CA ASN A 302 11.60 -7.76 41.03
C ASN A 302 10.95 -9.14 40.90
N GLU A 303 9.83 -9.24 40.17
CA GLU A 303 9.01 -10.44 40.01
C GLU A 303 9.10 -11.01 38.58
N ALA A 304 10.28 -10.90 37.95
CA ALA A 304 10.54 -11.51 36.65
C ALA A 304 10.48 -13.04 36.73
N THR A 305 9.97 -13.69 35.68
CA THR A 305 9.87 -15.15 35.64
C THR A 305 11.25 -15.81 35.47
N PRO A 306 11.42 -17.07 35.88
CA PRO A 306 12.70 -17.79 35.70
C PRO A 306 13.18 -17.82 34.24
N GLU A 307 12.26 -17.93 33.28
CA GLU A 307 12.55 -17.90 31.84
C GLU A 307 13.10 -16.52 31.39
N MET A 308 12.51 -15.43 31.89
CA MET A 308 13.00 -14.06 31.62
C MET A 308 14.40 -13.87 32.18
N LEU A 309 14.61 -14.29 33.42
CA LEU A 309 15.88 -14.19 34.12
C LEU A 309 16.99 -14.99 33.43
N GLN A 310 16.68 -16.20 32.94
CA GLN A 310 17.61 -17.02 32.16
C GLN A 310 18.03 -16.32 30.87
N THR A 311 17.08 -15.67 30.18
CA THR A 311 17.33 -14.96 28.92
C THR A 311 18.25 -13.75 29.11
N ILE A 312 18.12 -13.05 30.24
CA ILE A 312 18.90 -11.84 30.57
C ILE A 312 20.19 -12.20 31.33
N GLY A 313 20.35 -13.45 31.77
CA GLY A 313 21.51 -13.91 32.54
C GLY A 313 21.52 -13.42 33.99
N LYS A 314 20.35 -13.19 34.60
CA LYS A 314 20.19 -12.70 35.98
C LYS A 314 19.67 -13.80 36.92
N GLN A 315 19.94 -13.63 38.22
CA GLN A 315 19.48 -14.57 39.27
C GLN A 315 18.05 -14.24 39.75
N THR A 316 17.39 -15.22 40.39
CA THR A 316 16.06 -15.05 40.99
C THR A 316 16.03 -13.91 41.99
N GLY A 317 15.07 -13.00 41.85
CA GLY A 317 14.93 -11.81 42.69
C GLY A 317 15.83 -10.64 42.29
N ALA A 318 16.61 -10.76 41.21
CA ALA A 318 17.36 -9.65 40.66
C ALA A 318 16.43 -8.57 40.09
N LYS A 319 16.87 -7.33 40.20
CA LYS A 319 16.21 -6.18 39.60
C LYS A 319 16.37 -6.22 38.08
N VAL A 320 15.24 -6.24 37.36
CA VAL A 320 15.19 -6.26 35.90
C VAL A 320 14.48 -5.01 35.40
N TYR A 321 15.16 -4.22 34.57
CA TYR A 321 14.58 -3.01 33.99
C TYR A 321 13.79 -3.33 32.72
N LEU A 322 12.77 -2.53 32.43
CA LEU A 322 11.94 -2.73 31.23
C LEU A 322 12.72 -2.58 29.92
N HIS A 323 13.78 -1.78 29.88
CA HIS A 323 14.62 -1.65 28.68
C HIS A 323 15.47 -2.90 28.40
N GLU A 324 15.70 -3.75 29.42
CA GLU A 324 16.39 -5.05 29.28
C GLU A 324 15.44 -6.16 28.80
N LEU A 325 14.12 -5.92 28.82
CA LEU A 325 13.10 -6.89 28.40
C LEU A 325 12.75 -6.73 26.92
N THR A 326 12.46 -7.86 26.27
CA THR A 326 11.86 -7.89 24.93
C THR A 326 10.38 -7.48 24.99
N ASP A 327 9.82 -7.04 23.86
CA ASP A 327 8.41 -6.62 23.77
C ASP A 327 7.45 -7.73 24.21
N ARG A 328 7.75 -8.98 23.87
CA ARG A 328 6.96 -10.14 24.30
C ARG A 328 6.99 -10.33 25.82
N GLN A 329 8.12 -10.07 26.46
CA GLN A 329 8.25 -10.19 27.91
C GLN A 329 7.57 -9.03 28.65
N MET A 330 7.62 -7.80 28.11
CA MET A 330 6.91 -6.65 28.71
C MET A 330 5.39 -6.84 28.72
N LYS A 331 4.83 -7.56 27.74
CA LYS A 331 3.38 -7.91 27.73
C LYS A 331 2.95 -8.72 28.95
N TYR A 332 3.84 -9.46 29.60
CA TYR A 332 3.53 -10.15 30.86
C TYR A 332 3.14 -9.18 31.98
N PHE A 333 3.70 -7.97 31.94
CA PHE A 333 3.42 -6.90 32.89
C PHE A 333 2.35 -5.93 32.39
N ASN A 334 1.62 -6.28 31.31
CA ASN A 334 0.68 -5.38 30.67
C ASN A 334 1.34 -4.09 30.16
N VAL A 335 2.61 -4.12 29.72
CA VAL A 335 3.33 -2.94 29.23
C VAL A 335 3.78 -3.12 27.79
N GLU A 336 3.69 -2.05 27.01
CA GLU A 336 4.30 -1.91 25.69
C GLU A 336 5.16 -0.63 25.62
N ARG A 337 6.19 -0.66 24.77
CA ARG A 337 6.96 0.55 24.44
C ARG A 337 6.11 1.43 23.56
N ASP A 338 6.08 2.70 23.88
CA ASP A 338 5.46 3.71 23.06
C ASP A 338 6.51 4.41 22.21
N SER A 339 6.48 4.11 20.91
CA SER A 339 7.31 4.74 19.88
C SER A 339 6.63 5.94 19.22
N ALA A 340 5.39 6.26 19.61
CA ALA A 340 4.64 7.34 19.01
C ALA A 340 5.23 8.70 19.40
N VAL A 341 5.20 9.64 18.45
CA VAL A 341 5.48 11.04 18.70
C VAL A 341 4.14 11.76 18.81
N TYR A 342 3.90 12.39 19.95
CA TYR A 342 2.63 13.08 20.20
C TYR A 342 2.57 14.40 19.48
N LEU A 343 1.43 14.64 18.83
CA LEU A 343 1.21 15.79 17.97
C LEU A 343 1.31 17.12 18.72
N ASN A 344 0.91 17.14 19.99
CA ASN A 344 1.03 18.30 20.87
C ASN A 344 2.48 18.70 21.18
N ASN A 345 3.44 17.79 21.00
CA ASN A 345 4.86 18.03 21.23
C ASN A 345 5.60 18.44 19.95
N LEU A 346 4.93 18.42 18.80
CA LEU A 346 5.50 18.82 17.51
C LEU A 346 5.31 20.32 17.30
N THR A 347 6.41 21.01 16.99
CA THR A 347 6.41 22.43 16.60
C THR A 347 6.12 22.58 15.11
N GLU A 348 5.65 23.76 14.68
CA GLU A 348 5.43 24.03 13.26
C GLU A 348 6.67 23.81 12.39
N GLN A 349 7.84 24.18 12.90
CA GLN A 349 9.12 23.96 12.21
C GLN A 349 9.41 22.48 12.02
N GLN A 350 9.13 21.64 13.03
CA GLN A 350 9.29 20.19 12.90
C GLN A 350 8.31 19.60 11.89
N LEU A 351 7.05 20.07 11.88
CA LEU A 351 6.06 19.64 10.90
C LEU A 351 6.44 20.04 9.47
N GLU A 352 7.06 21.20 9.29
CA GLU A 352 7.61 21.63 8.00
C GLU A 352 8.81 20.77 7.57
N LEU A 353 9.70 20.43 8.49
CA LEU A 353 10.81 19.50 8.22
C LEU A 353 10.30 18.11 7.79
N LEU A 354 9.18 17.65 8.34
CA LEU A 354 8.49 16.43 7.93
C LEU A 354 7.79 16.55 6.57
N GLY A 355 7.88 17.70 5.89
CA GLY A 355 7.35 17.89 4.53
C GLY A 355 5.85 18.18 4.47
N ILE A 356 5.22 18.50 5.61
CA ILE A 356 3.77 18.73 5.69
C ILE A 356 3.47 20.16 5.23
N ALA A 357 2.54 20.31 4.29
CA ALA A 357 2.16 21.63 3.78
C ALA A 357 1.59 22.55 4.88
N GLU A 358 1.76 23.87 4.76
CA GLU A 358 1.26 24.85 5.75
C GLU A 358 -0.28 24.87 5.86
N SER A 359 -0.95 24.68 4.73
CA SER A 359 -2.39 24.62 4.62
C SER A 359 -2.78 23.50 3.66
N GLY A 360 -4.00 22.99 3.80
CA GLY A 360 -4.48 21.92 2.95
C GLY A 360 -5.92 21.53 3.22
N ASP A 361 -6.35 20.47 2.55
CA ASP A 361 -7.76 20.12 2.47
C ASP A 361 -8.28 19.40 3.72
N VAL A 362 -9.43 19.86 4.19
CA VAL A 362 -10.19 19.26 5.28
C VAL A 362 -11.62 18.99 4.79
N MET A 363 -12.06 17.74 4.91
CA MET A 363 -13.40 17.33 4.48
C MET A 363 -14.33 17.22 5.68
N MET A 364 -15.54 17.74 5.49
CA MET A 364 -16.66 17.53 6.40
C MET A 364 -17.74 16.68 5.72
N PHE A 365 -18.30 15.75 6.48
CA PHE A 365 -19.48 14.97 6.13
C PHE A 365 -20.59 15.32 7.11
N ASN A 366 -21.72 15.82 6.61
CA ASN A 366 -22.89 16.21 7.42
C ASN A 366 -22.51 17.10 8.63
N GLY A 367 -21.65 18.10 8.39
CA GLY A 367 -21.18 19.06 9.41
C GLY A 367 -20.09 18.56 10.36
N LYS A 368 -19.62 17.31 10.22
CA LYS A 368 -18.52 16.76 11.05
C LYS A 368 -17.25 16.57 10.22
N THR A 369 -16.12 17.05 10.74
CA THR A 369 -14.81 16.81 10.11
C THR A 369 -14.46 15.33 10.13
N CYS A 370 -14.31 14.73 8.95
CA CYS A 370 -13.99 13.32 8.78
C CYS A 370 -12.65 13.06 8.09
N PHE A 371 -12.05 14.05 7.43
CA PHE A 371 -10.72 13.94 6.83
C PHE A 371 -9.90 15.20 7.03
N ARG A 372 -8.60 15.02 7.27
CA ARG A 372 -7.60 16.08 7.43
C ARG A 372 -6.35 15.69 6.64
N TYR A 373 -5.93 16.49 5.65
CA TYR A 373 -4.69 16.23 4.89
C TYR A 373 -3.48 16.05 5.82
N TYR A 374 -3.43 16.88 6.86
CA TYR A 374 -2.37 16.94 7.86
C TYR A 374 -2.06 15.57 8.49
N ILE A 375 -3.11 14.80 8.85
CA ILE A 375 -2.96 13.45 9.41
C ILE A 375 -2.63 12.44 8.32
N ALA A 376 -3.21 12.60 7.13
CA ALA A 376 -2.96 11.70 6.01
C ALA A 376 -1.51 11.74 5.53
N GLU A 377 -0.85 12.90 5.59
CA GLU A 377 0.57 13.05 5.27
C GLU A 377 1.46 12.52 6.39
N LEU A 378 1.19 12.88 7.65
CA LEU A 378 1.93 12.42 8.82
C LEU A 378 1.95 10.90 8.98
N GLU A 379 0.81 10.23 8.77
CA GLU A 379 0.70 8.77 8.89
C GLU A 379 0.95 8.06 7.55
N ASN A 380 1.41 8.79 6.53
CA ASN A 380 1.66 8.29 5.18
C ASN A 380 0.53 7.38 4.65
N TYR A 381 -0.72 7.85 4.75
CA TYR A 381 -1.92 7.08 4.39
C TYR A 381 -1.88 6.53 2.97
N TYR A 382 -1.22 7.28 2.10
CA TYR A 382 -1.16 7.08 0.67
C TYR A 382 0.29 6.92 0.23
N ASP A 383 0.93 5.85 0.69
CA ASP A 383 2.27 5.47 0.24
C ASP A 383 2.23 4.98 -1.21
N VAL A 384 2.47 5.93 -2.13
CA VAL A 384 2.58 5.68 -3.57
C VAL A 384 3.96 5.15 -3.95
N GLU A 385 4.97 5.29 -3.09
CA GLU A 385 6.38 5.09 -3.45
C GLU A 385 6.92 3.69 -3.11
N SER A 386 6.49 3.07 -2.02
CA SER A 386 6.94 1.71 -1.63
C SER A 386 6.60 0.62 -2.63
N ARG A 387 5.73 0.90 -3.59
CA ARG A 387 5.34 -0.01 -4.68
C ARG A 387 6.21 0.12 -5.94
N ARG A 388 7.33 0.83 -5.85
CA ARG A 388 8.41 0.78 -6.84
C ARG A 388 9.28 -0.45 -6.57
N ILE A 389 9.61 -1.19 -7.62
CA ILE A 389 10.63 -2.25 -7.52
C ILE A 389 11.95 -1.54 -7.19
N SER A 390 12.42 -1.64 -5.95
CA SER A 390 13.71 -1.09 -5.56
C SER A 390 14.81 -1.92 -6.20
N PHE A 391 15.60 -1.29 -7.06
CA PHE A 391 16.79 -1.92 -7.66
C PHE A 391 18.02 -1.81 -6.75
N ASP A 392 17.91 -1.15 -5.60
CA ASP A 392 19.00 -1.00 -4.61
C ASP A 392 19.42 -2.35 -3.98
N LEU A 393 18.64 -3.41 -4.16
CA LEU A 393 19.04 -4.79 -3.83
C LEU A 393 20.05 -5.38 -4.83
N PHE A 394 20.40 -4.67 -5.91
CA PHE A 394 21.36 -5.09 -6.93
C PHE A 394 22.59 -4.17 -7.06
N SER A 395 22.75 -3.19 -6.17
CA SER A 395 23.98 -2.36 -6.08
C SER A 395 24.93 -2.84 -4.99
#